data_AF-A0A0R2PS45-F1
#
_entry.id   AF-A0A0R2PS45-F1
#
_cell.length_a   1.000
_cell.length_b   1.000
_cell.length_c   1.000
_cell.angle_alpha   90.00
_cell.angle_beta   90.00
_cell.angle_gamma   90.00
#
_symmetry.space_group_name_H-M   'P 1'
#
loop_
_entity.id
_entity.type
_entity.pdbx_description
1 polymer ?
#
loop_
_entity_poly.entity_id
_entity_poly.type
_entity_poly.pdbx_seq_one_letter_code
_entity_poly.pdbx_strand_id
1 'polypeptide(L)'
;MLVGLVTANLAPHVAAETERRQRLRLPPFGALAEISGAGAPDLAAQLAASLLVQVAASEDRTLVRAASWEALSEALTVALGAVVRPKVRVRIAVDPSRA
;
A
#
# COMPACT_ATOMS: atom_id res chain seq x y z
N MET A 1 -7.62 23.28 -8.39
CA MET A 1 -7.60 23.74 -6.97
C MET A 1 -8.04 25.20 -6.85
N LEU A 2 -7.38 26.16 -7.51
CA LEU A 2 -7.73 27.59 -7.43
C LEU A 2 -9.21 27.92 -7.72
N VAL A 3 -9.82 27.32 -8.75
CA VAL A 3 -11.24 27.57 -9.09
C VAL A 3 -12.19 27.18 -7.96
N GLY A 4 -11.99 26.02 -7.31
CA GLY A 4 -12.86 25.55 -6.24
C GLY A 4 -12.73 26.34 -4.93
N LEU A 5 -11.56 26.94 -4.69
CA LEU A 5 -11.33 27.85 -3.56
C LEU A 5 -12.04 29.19 -3.78
N VAL A 6 -11.99 29.71 -5.02
CA VAL A 6 -12.65 30.97 -5.38
C VAL A 6 -14.19 30.83 -5.37
N THR A 7 -14.72 29.68 -5.75
CA THR A 7 -16.18 29.43 -5.77
C THR A 7 -16.73 28.82 -4.49
N ALA A 8 -15.88 28.65 -3.46
CA ALA A 8 -16.22 27.93 -2.23
C ALA A 8 -16.86 26.54 -2.46
N ASN A 9 -16.58 25.92 -3.60
CA ASN A 9 -17.13 24.62 -3.99
C ASN A 9 -16.02 23.68 -4.48
N LEU A 10 -15.67 22.73 -3.61
CA LEU A 10 -14.66 21.71 -3.89
C LEU A 10 -15.25 20.42 -4.50
N ALA A 11 -16.58 20.30 -4.63
CA ALA A 11 -17.22 19.07 -5.08
C ALA A 11 -16.70 18.55 -6.44
N PRO A 12 -16.49 19.41 -7.47
CA PRO A 12 -15.95 18.94 -8.76
C PRO A 12 -14.52 18.41 -8.63
N HIS A 13 -13.71 19.02 -7.76
CA HIS A 13 -12.35 18.58 -7.51
C HIS A 13 -12.32 17.24 -6.78
N VAL A 14 -13.16 17.08 -5.75
CA VAL A 14 -13.30 15.83 -5.01
C VAL A 14 -13.76 14.70 -5.94
N ALA A 15 -14.73 14.96 -6.83
CA ALA A 15 -15.21 13.96 -7.79
C ALA A 15 -14.09 13.50 -8.75
N ALA A 16 -13.34 14.44 -9.32
CA ALA A 16 -12.23 14.12 -10.21
C ALA A 16 -11.09 13.34 -9.51
N GLU A 17 -10.73 13.71 -8.28
CA GLU A 17 -9.72 12.98 -7.51
C GLU A 17 -10.22 11.60 -7.07
N THR A 18 -11.50 11.48 -6.74
CA THR A 18 -12.14 10.20 -6.40
C THR A 18 -12.07 9.24 -7.58
N GLU A 19 -12.48 9.69 -8.77
CA GLU A 19 -12.45 8.89 -10.00
C GLU A 19 -11.01 8.44 -10.33
N ARG A 20 -10.04 9.35 -10.22
CA ARG A 20 -8.63 9.03 -10.44
C ARG A 20 -8.12 7.96 -9.48
N ARG A 21 -8.46 8.05 -8.19
CA ARG A 21 -8.04 7.07 -7.18
C ARG A 21 -8.69 5.71 -7.38
N GLN A 22 -9.96 5.68 -7.79
CA GLN A 22 -10.65 4.43 -8.15
C GLN A 22 -9.93 3.73 -9.31
N ARG A 23 -9.64 4.46 -10.40
CA ARG A 23 -8.94 3.90 -11.57
C ARG A 23 -7.56 3.34 -11.22
N LEU A 24 -6.83 4.02 -10.33
CA LEU A 24 -5.48 3.62 -9.92
C LEU A 24 -5.45 2.65 -8.73
N ARG A 25 -6.62 2.30 -8.17
CA ARG A 25 -6.78 1.52 -6.93
C ARG A 25 -5.91 2.07 -5.79
N LEU A 26 -5.90 3.40 -5.67
CA LEU A 26 -5.24 4.10 -4.57
C LEU A 26 -6.20 4.17 -3.39
N PRO A 27 -5.70 4.22 -2.14
CA PRO A 27 -6.54 4.41 -0.97
C PRO A 27 -7.50 5.59 -1.15
N PRO A 28 -8.81 5.41 -0.89
CA PRO A 28 -9.46 4.28 -0.19
C PRO A 28 -9.90 3.08 -1.05
N PHE A 29 -9.65 3.07 -2.36
CA PHE A 29 -10.17 2.06 -3.30
C PHE A 29 -9.20 0.89 -3.56
N GLY A 30 -8.27 0.71 -2.63
CA GLY A 30 -7.21 -0.28 -2.63
C GLY A 30 -6.39 -0.09 -1.36
N ALA A 31 -5.55 -1.07 -1.03
CA ALA A 31 -4.76 -1.05 0.19
C ALA A 31 -3.27 -0.86 -0.13
N LEU A 32 -2.57 -0.11 0.70
CA LEU A 32 -1.13 0.14 0.55
C LEU A 32 -0.41 -0.11 1.86
N ALA A 33 0.71 -0.82 1.81
CA ALA A 33 1.64 -0.94 2.91
C ALA A 33 3.05 -0.55 2.47
N GLU A 34 3.80 0.03 3.40
CA GLU A 34 5.25 0.21 3.28
C GLU A 34 5.93 -0.77 4.24
N ILE A 35 6.93 -1.49 3.73
CA ILE A 35 7.75 -2.43 4.47
C ILE A 35 9.18 -1.90 4.47
N SER A 36 9.78 -1.84 5.66
CA SER A 36 11.13 -1.36 5.87
C SER A 36 11.86 -2.14 6.97
N GLY A 37 13.19 -1.98 7.01
CA GLY A 37 14.09 -2.68 7.93
C GLY A 37 14.87 -3.82 7.29
N ALA A 38 15.79 -4.41 8.05
CA ALA A 38 16.76 -5.39 7.55
C ALA A 38 16.10 -6.67 6.97
N GLY A 39 14.91 -7.05 7.46
CA GLY A 39 14.16 -8.19 6.91
C GLY A 39 13.17 -7.84 5.81
N ALA A 40 13.10 -6.57 5.37
CA ALA A 40 12.17 -6.16 4.32
C ALA A 40 12.39 -6.88 2.98
N PRO A 41 13.63 -7.17 2.52
CA PRO A 41 13.84 -7.89 1.26
C PRO A 41 13.25 -9.30 1.26
N ASP A 42 13.45 -10.06 2.34
CA ASP A 42 12.93 -11.43 2.47
C ASP A 42 11.40 -11.44 2.47
N LEU A 43 10.79 -10.52 3.23
CA LEU A 43 9.34 -10.39 3.27
C LEU A 43 8.78 -9.93 1.91
N ALA A 44 9.47 -9.01 1.23
CA ALA A 44 9.10 -8.55 -0.10
C ALA A 44 9.13 -9.70 -1.12
N ALA A 45 10.13 -10.57 -1.06
CA ALA A 45 10.24 -11.74 -1.94
C ALA A 45 9.09 -12.73 -1.71
N GLN A 46 8.70 -12.98 -0.45
CA GLN A 46 7.54 -13.83 -0.14
C GLN A 46 6.23 -13.22 -0.65
N LEU A 47 6.04 -11.91 -0.44
CA LEU A 47 4.84 -11.21 -0.90
C LEU A 47 4.77 -11.13 -2.43
N ALA A 48 5.91 -11.04 -3.12
CA ALA A 48 5.97 -11.02 -4.58
C ALA A 48 5.49 -12.35 -5.21
N ALA A 49 5.50 -13.45 -4.45
CA ALA A 49 4.95 -14.73 -4.89
C ALA A 49 3.42 -14.82 -4.75
N SER A 50 2.79 -13.90 -4.01
CA SER A 50 1.34 -13.89 -3.81
C SER A 50 0.62 -13.22 -4.97
N LEU A 51 -0.46 -13.85 -5.45
CA LEU A 51 -1.35 -13.28 -6.47
C LEU A 51 -2.25 -12.16 -5.93
N LEU A 52 -2.30 -11.97 -4.61
CA LEU A 52 -3.17 -11.00 -3.94
C LEU A 52 -2.60 -9.58 -3.94
N VAL A 53 -1.27 -9.46 -4.10
CA VAL A 53 -0.54 -8.19 -3.94
C VAL A 53 0.44 -7.94 -5.07
N GLN A 54 0.82 -6.68 -5.21
CA GLN A 54 1.87 -6.23 -6.10
C GLN A 54 2.95 -5.56 -5.26
N VAL A 55 4.21 -5.95 -5.49
CA VAL A 55 5.35 -5.49 -4.73
C VAL A 55 6.23 -4.60 -5.60
N ALA A 56 6.58 -3.42 -5.10
CA ALA A 56 7.54 -2.51 -5.70
C ALA A 56 8.65 -2.21 -4.68
N ALA A 57 9.83 -2.78 -4.90
CA ALA A 57 11.00 -2.56 -4.06
C ALA A 57 11.84 -1.38 -4.57
N SER A 58 12.34 -0.57 -3.64
CA SER A 58 13.35 0.48 -3.84
C SER A 58 14.45 0.30 -2.79
N GLU A 59 15.56 1.04 -2.90
CA GLU A 59 16.71 0.90 -1.98
C GLU A 59 16.30 1.11 -0.51
N ASP A 60 15.44 2.09 -0.25
CA ASP A 60 15.09 2.49 1.14
C ASP A 60 13.81 1.84 1.67
N ARG A 61 12.91 1.40 0.78
CA ARG A 61 11.57 0.92 1.15
C ARG A 61 10.95 0.01 0.10
N THR A 62 10.11 -0.89 0.58
CA THR A 62 9.26 -1.74 -0.27
C THR A 62 7.81 -1.32 -0.11
N LEU A 63 7.14 -1.03 -1.23
CA LEU A 63 5.71 -0.77 -1.27
C LEU A 63 4.95 -2.03 -1.69
N VAL A 64 3.86 -2.31 -1.00
CA VAL A 64 2.97 -3.44 -1.28
C VAL A 64 1.56 -2.91 -1.49
N ARG A 65 1.02 -3.15 -2.68
CA ARG A 65 -0.34 -2.72 -3.06
C ARG A 65 -1.24 -3.94 -3.22
N ALA A 66 -2.46 -3.86 -2.69
CA ALA A 66 -3.50 -4.87 -2.87
C ALA A 66 -4.79 -4.25 -3.43
N ALA A 67 -5.65 -5.10 -3.98
CA ALA A 67 -6.96 -4.67 -4.48
C ALA A 67 -7.93 -4.26 -3.37
N SER A 68 -7.78 -4.82 -2.17
CA SER A 68 -8.60 -4.50 -1.00
C SER A 68 -7.81 -4.69 0.30
N TRP A 69 -8.38 -4.25 1.42
CA TRP A 69 -7.77 -4.40 2.74
C TRP A 69 -7.66 -5.87 3.16
N GLU A 70 -8.66 -6.67 2.80
CA GLU A 70 -8.72 -8.10 3.05
C GLU A 70 -7.60 -8.82 2.31
N ALA A 71 -7.42 -8.52 1.01
CA ALA A 71 -6.35 -9.10 0.20
C ALA A 71 -4.96 -8.76 0.75
N LEU A 72 -4.76 -7.52 1.23
CA LEU A 72 -3.51 -7.13 1.89
C LEU A 72 -3.29 -7.88 3.20
N SER A 73 -4.33 -7.94 4.03
CA SER A 73 -4.27 -8.58 5.35
C SER A 73 -4.00 -10.08 5.24
N GLU A 74 -4.64 -10.75 4.28
CA GLU A 74 -4.43 -12.16 3.98
C GLU A 74 -2.99 -12.41 3.51
N ALA A 75 -2.51 -11.65 2.53
CA ALA A 75 -1.14 -11.79 2.03
C ALA A 75 -0.09 -11.58 3.13
N LEU A 76 -0.28 -10.57 3.99
CA LEU A 76 0.60 -10.32 5.14
C LEU A 76 0.53 -11.44 6.17
N THR A 77 -0.66 -11.98 6.44
CA THR A 77 -0.84 -13.09 7.40
C THR A 77 -0.12 -14.34 6.92
N VAL A 78 -0.28 -14.70 5.64
CA VAL A 78 0.39 -15.85 5.03
C VAL A 78 1.91 -15.67 5.06
N ALA A 79 2.42 -14.50 4.68
CA ALA A 79 3.85 -14.23 4.67
C ALA A 79 4.47 -14.21 6.09
N LEU A 80 3.78 -13.62 7.07
CA LEU A 80 4.25 -13.59 8.46
C LEU A 80 4.10 -14.94 9.17
N GLY A 81 3.18 -15.80 8.71
CA GLY A 81 2.97 -17.16 9.19
C GLY A 81 3.95 -18.20 8.65
N ALA A 82 4.91 -17.80 7.82
CA ALA A 82 5.92 -18.70 7.28
C ALA A 82 6.71 -19.40 8.40
N VAL A 83 6.93 -20.72 8.23
CA VAL A 83 7.54 -21.61 9.23
C VAL A 83 8.93 -21.13 9.67
N VAL A 84 9.67 -20.42 8.81
CA VAL A 84 10.98 -19.84 9.10
C VAL A 84 10.85 -18.32 9.12
N ARG A 85 10.59 -17.76 10.31
CA ARG A 85 10.60 -16.30 10.49
C ARG A 85 12.04 -15.79 10.65
N PRO A 86 12.51 -14.85 9.81
CA PRO A 86 13.82 -14.26 9.96
C PRO A 86 13.98 -13.59 11.34
N LYS A 87 15.12 -13.78 12.01
CA LYS A 87 15.45 -13.11 13.29
C LYS A 87 15.94 -11.67 13.09
N VAL A 88 15.33 -10.95 12.15
CA VAL A 88 15.66 -9.56 11.80
C VAL A 88 14.42 -8.70 11.92
N ARG A 89 14.62 -7.41 12.24
CA ARG A 89 13.51 -6.48 12.45
C ARG A 89 12.88 -6.10 11.11
N VAL A 90 11.55 -6.10 11.11
CA VAL A 90 10.72 -5.60 10.01
C VAL A 90 9.68 -4.65 10.58
N ARG A 91 9.48 -3.51 9.91
CA ARG A 91 8.38 -2.58 10.17
C ARG A 91 7.42 -2.65 8.98
N ILE A 92 6.14 -2.77 9.28
CA ILE A 92 5.05 -2.69 8.30
C ILE A 92 4.22 -1.48 8.69
N ALA A 93 4.20 -0.46 7.84
CA ALA A 93 3.32 0.70 7.98
C ALA A 93 2.17 0.53 6.99
N VAL A 94 0.95 0.34 7.51
CA VAL A 94 -0.24 0.19 6.68
C VAL A 94 -0.91 1.55 6.49
N ASP A 95 -1.30 1.85 5.25
CA ASP A 95 -1.75 3.17 4.78
C ASP A 95 -0.87 4.31 5.34
N PRO A 96 0.44 4.30 5.04
CA PRO A 96 1.35 5.31 5.53
C PRO A 96 0.89 6.70 5.05
N SER A 97 0.97 7.70 5.95
CA SER A 97 0.69 9.08 5.59
C SER A 97 1.59 9.49 4.43
N ARG A 98 1.00 9.95 3.33
CA ARG A 98 1.76 10.56 2.24
C ARG A 98 2.34 11.87 2.76
N ALA A 99 3.68 11.96 2.81
CA ALA A 99 4.36 13.25 2.76
C ALA A 99 4.14 13.90 1.40
#